data_AF-A0A452J6U9-F1
#
_entry.id   AF-A0A452J6U9-F1
#
_cell.length_a   1.000
_cell.length_b   1.000
_cell.length_c   1.000
_cell.angle_alpha   90.00
_cell.angle_beta   90.00
_cell.angle_gamma   90.00
#
_symmetry.space_group_name_H-M   'P 1'
#
loop_
_entity.id
_entity.type
_entity.pdbx_description
1 polymer ?
#
loop_
_entity_poly.entity_id
_entity_poly.type
_entity_poly.pdbx_seq_one_letter_code
_entity_poly.pdbx_strand_id
1 'polypeptide(L)'
;EAKRYLFPIKRQSNLILNQSLEHLLKLQEEYKKREAELEKVKEDKVQMEMLLETLKEQESSTYRICASSQEKECPLERTLSCSPVKSEREALLVGIISTFLHVHPFGASIEYICSYLQRLDAKICPTEVEVLMSRLQHTFKQELSGVGASLEKRWKFCGFDGLKMT
;
A
#
# COMPACT_ATOMS: atom_id res chain seq x y z
N GLU A 1 -9.10 -28.65 72.62
CA GLU A 1 -9.80 -29.04 71.37
C GLU A 1 -9.57 -28.07 70.21
N ALA A 2 -9.79 -26.76 70.40
CA ALA A 2 -9.63 -25.74 69.34
C ALA A 2 -8.27 -25.72 68.60
N LYS A 3 -7.16 -26.02 69.30
CA LYS A 3 -5.80 -26.05 68.70
C LYS A 3 -5.64 -27.11 67.59
N ARG A 4 -6.42 -28.22 67.62
CA ARG A 4 -6.36 -29.27 66.58
C ARG A 4 -6.89 -28.78 65.23
N TYR A 5 -7.89 -27.90 65.25
CA TYR A 5 -8.50 -27.36 64.03
C TYR A 5 -7.80 -26.09 63.54
N LEU A 6 -7.26 -25.27 64.45
CA LEU A 6 -6.59 -24.02 64.08
C LEU A 6 -5.27 -24.24 63.32
N PHE A 7 -4.53 -25.30 63.65
CA PHE A 7 -3.20 -25.54 63.07
C PHE A 7 -3.25 -25.91 61.57
N PRO A 8 -4.11 -26.86 61.12
CA PRO A 8 -4.29 -27.14 59.70
C PRO A 8 -4.79 -25.93 58.89
N ILE A 9 -5.74 -25.16 59.45
CA ILE A 9 -6.28 -23.96 58.80
C ILE A 9 -5.18 -22.91 58.60
N LYS A 10 -4.36 -22.66 59.63
CA LYS A 10 -3.25 -21.70 59.54
C LYS A 10 -2.17 -22.15 58.55
N ARG A 11 -1.91 -23.47 58.46
CA ARG A 11 -0.99 -24.05 57.48
C ARG A 11 -1.49 -23.89 56.05
N GLN A 12 -2.78 -24.15 55.81
CA GLN A 12 -3.39 -24.00 54.48
C GLN A 12 -3.42 -22.53 54.05
N SER A 13 -3.77 -21.62 54.95
CA SER A 13 -3.73 -20.17 54.71
C SER A 13 -2.31 -19.70 54.34
N ASN A 14 -1.28 -20.20 55.03
CA ASN A 14 0.11 -19.85 54.71
C ASN A 14 0.56 -20.40 53.35
N LEU A 15 0.11 -21.59 52.96
CA LEU A 15 0.40 -22.16 51.63
C LEU A 15 -0.18 -21.31 50.50
N ILE A 16 -1.45 -20.93 50.61
CA ILE A 16 -2.13 -20.07 49.62
C ILE A 16 -1.43 -18.71 49.53
N LEU A 17 -1.04 -18.15 50.68
CA LEU A 17 -0.30 -16.89 50.71
C LEU A 17 1.04 -17.00 49.98
N ASN A 18 1.82 -18.06 50.24
CA ASN A 18 3.11 -18.26 49.57
C ASN A 18 2.94 -18.44 48.05
N GLN A 19 1.93 -19.21 47.61
CA GLN A 19 1.63 -19.36 46.18
C GLN A 19 1.25 -18.02 45.52
N SER A 20 0.45 -17.21 46.21
CA SER A 20 0.07 -15.87 45.73
C SER A 20 1.28 -14.94 45.64
N LEU A 21 2.22 -15.01 46.60
CA LEU A 21 3.44 -14.22 46.59
C LEU A 21 4.36 -14.63 45.43
N GLU A 22 4.51 -15.94 45.18
CA GLU A 22 5.29 -16.44 44.03
C GLU A 22 4.71 -15.99 42.69
N HIS A 23 3.38 -16.04 42.55
CA HIS A 23 2.70 -15.54 41.34
C HIS A 23 2.92 -14.04 41.12
N LEU A 24 2.86 -13.25 42.20
CA LEU A 24 3.09 -11.81 42.13
C LEU A 24 4.52 -11.47 41.69
N LEU A 25 5.52 -12.20 42.19
CA LEU A 25 6.92 -12.03 41.78
C LEU A 25 7.12 -12.31 40.29
N LYS A 26 6.51 -13.38 39.76
CA LYS A 26 6.57 -13.70 38.32
C LYS A 26 5.93 -12.60 37.47
N LEU A 27 4.79 -12.07 37.89
CA LEU A 27 4.14 -10.95 37.18
C LEU A 27 5.01 -9.69 37.18
N GLN A 28 5.73 -9.42 38.27
CA GLN A 28 6.65 -8.28 38.35
C GLN A 28 7.83 -8.44 37.37
N GLU A 29 8.37 -9.66 37.24
CA GLU A 29 9.47 -9.94 36.29
C GLU A 29 8.99 -9.81 34.83
N GLU A 30 7.83 -10.38 34.50
CA GLU A 30 7.20 -10.24 33.18
C GLU A 30 6.89 -8.77 32.83
N TYR A 31 6.42 -7.98 33.81
CA TYR A 31 6.17 -6.55 33.62
C TYR A 31 7.46 -5.80 33.29
N LYS A 32 8.54 -6.07 34.04
CA LYS A 32 9.84 -5.44 33.81
C LYS A 32 10.45 -5.82 32.47
N LYS A 33 10.25 -7.07 32.02
CA LYS A 33 10.67 -7.53 30.69
C LYS A 33 9.90 -6.79 29.59
N ARG A 34 8.57 -6.66 29.72
CA ARG A 34 7.74 -5.93 28.76
C ARG A 34 8.08 -4.45 28.69
N GLU A 35 8.44 -3.84 29.82
CA GLU A 35 8.88 -2.44 29.88
C GLU A 35 10.19 -2.23 29.09
N ALA A 36 11.15 -3.15 29.20
CA ALA A 36 12.38 -3.10 28.41
C ALA A 36 12.14 -3.31 26.90
N GLU A 37 11.24 -4.22 26.52
CA GLU A 37 10.85 -4.41 25.11
C GLU A 37 10.17 -3.16 24.54
N LEU A 38 9.33 -2.49 25.32
CA LEU A 38 8.67 -1.25 24.91
C LEU A 38 9.68 -0.13 24.69
N GLU A 39 10.70 0.00 25.54
CA GLU A 39 11.72 1.02 25.38
C GLU A 39 12.54 0.80 24.11
N LYS A 40 12.91 -0.45 23.81
CA LYS A 40 13.56 -0.81 22.54
C LYS A 40 12.70 -0.44 21.33
N VAL A 41 11.39 -0.71 21.37
CA VAL A 41 10.48 -0.33 20.26
C VAL A 41 10.39 1.18 20.08
N LYS A 42 10.48 1.97 21.16
CA LYS A 42 10.54 3.44 21.05
C LYS A 42 11.83 3.90 20.39
N GLU A 43 12.97 3.31 20.75
CA GLU A 43 14.26 3.61 20.12
C GLU A 43 14.23 3.28 18.62
N ASP A 44 13.74 2.09 18.25
CA ASP A 44 13.59 1.68 16.84
C ASP A 44 12.65 2.62 16.08
N LYS A 45 11.56 3.09 16.71
CA LYS A 45 10.66 4.08 16.13
C LYS A 45 11.36 5.41 15.86
N VAL A 46 12.12 5.94 16.83
CA VAL A 46 12.86 7.20 16.65
C VAL A 46 13.91 7.07 15.54
N GLN A 47 14.61 5.93 15.47
CA GLN A 47 15.55 5.66 14.38
C GLN A 47 14.86 5.64 13.01
N MET A 48 13.68 5.03 12.91
CA MET A 48 12.88 5.03 11.69
C MET A 48 12.45 6.45 11.29
N GLU A 49 12.00 7.27 12.24
CA GLU A 49 11.61 8.67 11.99
C GLU A 49 12.80 9.51 11.49
N MET A 50 14.00 9.32 12.05
CA MET A 50 15.22 9.99 11.59
C MET A 50 15.61 9.60 10.15
N LEU A 51 15.46 8.32 9.79
CA LEU A 51 15.70 7.84 8.43
C LEU A 51 14.70 8.45 7.44
N LEU A 52 13.42 8.57 7.83
CA LEU A 52 12.39 9.20 7.01
C LEU A 52 12.69 10.68 6.73
N GLU A 53 13.13 11.44 7.74
CA GLU A 53 13.47 12.85 7.53
C GLU A 53 14.71 13.00 6.62
N THR A 54 15.72 12.14 6.78
CA THR A 54 16.91 12.13 5.92
C THR A 54 16.55 11.85 4.44
N LEU A 55 15.62 10.91 4.21
CA LEU A 55 15.15 10.58 2.85
C LEU A 55 14.32 11.71 2.24
N LYS A 56 13.51 12.40 3.04
CA LYS A 56 12.71 13.56 2.61
C LYS A 56 13.58 14.76 2.21
N GLU A 57 14.68 15.00 2.94
CA GLU A 57 15.66 16.01 2.57
C GLU A 57 16.37 15.66 1.23
N GLN A 58 16.62 14.37 0.98
CA GLN A 58 17.17 13.89 -0.30
C GLN A 58 16.20 14.08 -1.48
N GLU A 59 14.90 13.86 -1.30
CA GLU A 59 13.88 14.09 -2.34
C GLU A 59 13.83 15.56 -2.80
N SER A 60 14.12 16.50 -1.90
CA SER A 60 14.16 17.93 -2.22
C SER A 60 15.38 18.37 -3.05
N SER A 61 16.39 17.52 -3.19
CA SER A 61 17.61 17.83 -3.94
C SER A 61 17.59 17.28 -5.37
N THR A 62 16.74 16.29 -5.66
CA THR A 62 16.75 15.54 -6.92
C THR A 62 15.81 16.10 -8.00
N TYR A 63 14.85 16.98 -7.65
CA TYR A 63 13.88 17.51 -8.62
C TYR A 63 14.41 18.60 -9.57
N ARG A 64 15.71 18.97 -9.48
CA ARG A 64 16.28 20.06 -10.30
C ARG A 64 17.11 19.63 -11.50
N ILE A 65 17.32 18.34 -11.78
CA ILE A 65 18.17 17.95 -12.91
C ILE A 65 17.52 16.88 -13.80
N CYS A 66 17.45 17.25 -15.08
CA CYS A 66 17.32 16.42 -16.28
C CYS A 66 15.93 16.01 -16.78
N ALA A 67 15.34 16.94 -17.52
CA ALA A 67 14.93 16.64 -18.88
C ALA A 67 16.16 16.21 -19.72
N SER A 68 16.20 14.95 -20.19
CA SER A 68 16.83 14.50 -21.45
C SER A 68 17.16 13.00 -21.42
N SER A 69 16.52 12.26 -22.33
CA SER A 69 17.00 11.11 -23.12
C SER A 69 17.76 9.93 -22.48
N GLN A 70 17.18 8.75 -22.73
CA GLN A 70 17.79 7.53 -23.30
C GLN A 70 17.80 6.24 -22.46
N GLU A 71 17.46 5.17 -23.17
CA GLU A 71 17.24 3.76 -22.84
C GLU A 71 18.27 3.12 -21.87
N LYS A 72 17.77 2.23 -20.98
CA LYS A 72 18.33 0.89 -20.71
C LYS A 72 17.48 0.12 -19.68
N GLU A 73 17.26 -1.16 -19.98
CA GLU A 73 16.37 -2.08 -19.28
C GLU A 73 17.10 -2.89 -18.17
N CYS A 74 16.43 -3.04 -17.02
CA CYS A 74 16.59 -4.00 -15.90
C CYS A 74 17.88 -3.97 -15.02
N PRO A 75 17.86 -4.29 -13.69
CA PRO A 75 16.83 -5.05 -12.92
C PRO A 75 16.47 -4.52 -11.50
N LEU A 76 15.30 -4.97 -11.00
CA LEU A 76 14.93 -5.06 -9.57
C LEU A 76 14.76 -3.74 -8.76
N GLU A 77 13.77 -2.92 -9.12
CA GLU A 77 13.33 -1.83 -8.26
C GLU A 77 12.37 -2.35 -7.18
N ARG A 78 12.81 -2.24 -5.92
CA ARG A 78 11.94 -2.34 -4.74
C ARG A 78 10.87 -1.28 -4.87
N THR A 79 9.67 -1.71 -5.21
CA THR A 79 8.45 -0.92 -5.24
C THR A 79 8.17 -0.32 -3.86
N LEU A 80 8.74 0.86 -3.60
CA LEU A 80 8.29 1.73 -2.52
C LEU A 80 7.02 2.41 -3.04
N SER A 81 5.90 1.97 -2.46
CA SER A 81 4.54 2.16 -2.94
C SER A 81 4.09 3.63 -2.83
N CYS A 82 4.38 4.42 -3.86
CA CYS A 82 3.42 5.43 -4.29
C CYS A 82 2.27 4.67 -4.96
N SER A 83 1.08 4.63 -4.36
CA SER A 83 -0.04 3.92 -4.98
C SER A 83 -0.30 4.53 -6.36
N PRO A 84 -0.38 3.72 -7.44
CA PRO A 84 -0.60 4.23 -8.79
C PRO A 84 -1.91 5.04 -8.92
N VAL A 85 -2.83 4.85 -7.98
CA VAL A 85 -4.11 5.53 -7.83
C VAL A 85 -4.09 6.38 -6.55
N LYS A 86 -4.48 7.66 -6.66
CA LYS A 86 -4.41 8.70 -5.60
C LYS A 86 -5.75 9.01 -4.93
N SER A 87 -6.86 8.54 -5.48
CA SER A 87 -8.20 8.81 -4.95
C SER A 87 -9.19 7.71 -5.29
N GLU A 88 -10.30 7.66 -4.53
CA GLU A 88 -11.44 6.78 -4.82
C GLU A 88 -12.02 7.06 -6.22
N ARG A 89 -12.09 8.33 -6.62
CA ARG A 89 -12.55 8.73 -7.95
C ARG A 89 -11.71 8.11 -9.05
N GLU A 90 -10.39 8.14 -8.91
CA GLU A 90 -9.48 7.49 -9.87
C GLU A 90 -9.69 5.97 -9.89
N ALA A 91 -9.88 5.32 -8.74
CA ALA A 91 -10.16 3.89 -8.67
C ALA A 91 -11.45 3.51 -9.44
N LEU A 92 -12.51 4.30 -9.28
CA LEU A 92 -13.75 4.12 -10.01
C LEU A 92 -13.57 4.30 -11.52
N LEU A 93 -12.85 5.36 -11.94
CA LEU A 93 -12.54 5.59 -13.35
C LEU A 93 -11.75 4.43 -13.95
N VAL A 94 -10.73 3.93 -13.25
CA VAL A 94 -9.94 2.78 -13.68
C VAL A 94 -10.82 1.55 -13.87
N GLY A 95 -11.71 1.25 -12.93
CA GLY A 95 -12.65 0.12 -13.05
C GLY A 95 -13.55 0.24 -14.28
N ILE A 96 -14.18 1.40 -14.46
CA ILE A 96 -15.08 1.65 -15.58
C ILE A 96 -14.33 1.58 -16.92
N ILE A 97 -13.19 2.27 -17.05
CA ILE A 97 -12.36 2.26 -18.26
C ILE A 97 -11.85 0.85 -18.57
N SER A 98 -11.46 0.07 -17.55
CA SER A 98 -11.03 -1.31 -17.73
C SER A 98 -12.14 -2.17 -18.33
N THR A 99 -13.36 -2.12 -17.78
CA THR A 99 -14.50 -2.88 -18.32
C THR A 99 -14.89 -2.43 -19.72
N PHE A 100 -14.85 -1.13 -20.00
CA PHE A 100 -15.11 -0.57 -21.33
C PHE A 100 -14.09 -1.08 -22.35
N LEU A 101 -12.80 -0.92 -22.07
CA LEU A 101 -11.74 -1.34 -23.00
C LEU A 101 -11.65 -2.86 -23.15
N HIS A 102 -12.04 -3.64 -22.14
CA HIS A 102 -12.05 -5.09 -22.21
C HIS A 102 -12.95 -5.63 -23.33
N VAL A 103 -14.06 -4.95 -23.64
CA VAL A 103 -14.94 -5.32 -24.75
C VAL A 103 -14.54 -4.68 -26.10
N HIS A 104 -13.43 -3.94 -26.14
CA HIS A 104 -12.91 -3.29 -27.35
C HIS A 104 -11.59 -3.93 -27.80
N PRO A 105 -11.62 -4.99 -28.64
CA PRO A 105 -10.42 -5.73 -29.06
C PRO A 105 -9.40 -4.86 -29.82
N PHE A 106 -9.86 -3.80 -30.49
CA PHE A 106 -9.02 -2.84 -31.19
C PHE A 106 -8.69 -1.59 -30.36
N GLY A 107 -9.04 -1.58 -29.08
CA GLY A 107 -8.92 -0.40 -28.22
C GLY A 107 -9.89 0.71 -28.58
N ALA A 108 -9.69 1.90 -27.99
CA ALA A 108 -10.51 3.09 -28.21
C ALA A 108 -9.68 4.37 -28.16
N SER A 109 -10.07 5.40 -28.92
CA SER A 109 -9.46 6.73 -28.79
C SER A 109 -9.85 7.38 -27.44
N ILE A 110 -9.06 8.37 -27.00
CA ILE A 110 -9.35 9.08 -25.75
C ILE A 110 -10.70 9.79 -25.82
N GLU A 111 -11.05 10.36 -26.97
CA GLU A 111 -12.32 11.06 -27.20
C GLU A 111 -13.49 10.10 -27.08
N TYR A 112 -13.35 8.87 -27.57
CA TYR A 112 -14.42 7.87 -27.47
C TYR A 112 -14.62 7.40 -26.04
N ILE A 113 -13.53 7.15 -25.31
CA ILE A 113 -13.57 6.81 -23.87
C ILE A 113 -14.25 7.94 -23.09
N CYS A 114 -13.84 9.19 -23.33
CA CYS A 114 -14.41 10.34 -22.64
C CYS A 114 -15.89 10.54 -22.95
N SER A 115 -16.29 10.35 -24.21
CA SER A 115 -17.71 10.39 -24.59
C SER A 115 -18.55 9.34 -23.86
N TYR A 116 -18.00 8.15 -23.61
CA TYR A 116 -18.65 7.13 -22.79
C TYR A 116 -18.78 7.57 -21.33
N LEU A 117 -17.68 8.05 -20.74
CA LEU A 117 -17.60 8.46 -19.34
C LEU A 117 -18.47 9.69 -19.05
N GLN A 118 -18.57 10.64 -19.98
CA GLN A 118 -19.36 11.87 -19.82
C GLN A 118 -20.87 11.62 -19.75
N ARG A 119 -21.34 10.45 -20.19
CA ARG A 119 -22.73 10.02 -19.93
C ARG A 119 -22.99 9.64 -18.47
N LEU A 120 -21.94 9.32 -17.72
CA LEU A 120 -22.00 9.02 -16.29
C LEU A 120 -21.73 10.28 -15.46
N ASP A 121 -20.73 11.07 -15.85
CA ASP A 121 -20.39 12.34 -15.22
C ASP A 121 -19.91 13.37 -16.26
N ALA A 122 -20.73 14.38 -16.53
CA ALA A 122 -20.45 15.42 -17.50
C ALA A 122 -19.22 16.29 -17.16
N LYS A 123 -18.70 16.22 -15.93
CA LYS A 123 -17.50 16.98 -15.52
C LYS A 123 -16.19 16.31 -15.90
N ILE A 124 -16.23 15.12 -16.51
CA ILE A 124 -15.01 14.39 -16.89
C ILE A 124 -14.27 15.10 -18.02
N CYS A 125 -13.01 15.43 -17.75
CA CYS A 125 -12.11 16.11 -18.67
C CYS A 125 -11.19 15.10 -19.38
N PRO A 126 -11.02 15.16 -20.72
CA PRO A 126 -10.18 14.23 -21.46
C PRO A 126 -8.72 14.19 -20.98
N THR A 127 -8.15 15.34 -20.67
CA THR A 127 -6.77 15.46 -20.17
C THR A 127 -6.57 14.70 -18.85
N GLU A 128 -7.56 14.73 -17.95
CA GLU A 128 -7.46 14.02 -16.67
C GLU A 128 -7.43 12.50 -16.89
N VAL A 129 -8.31 12.00 -17.77
CA VAL A 129 -8.37 10.59 -18.13
C VAL A 129 -7.08 10.14 -18.81
N GLU A 130 -6.55 10.94 -19.74
CA GLU A 130 -5.31 10.63 -20.43
C GLU A 130 -4.11 10.57 -19.47
N VAL A 131 -4.00 11.51 -18.54
CA VAL A 131 -2.95 11.52 -17.51
C VAL A 131 -3.07 10.30 -16.59
N LEU A 132 -4.29 9.95 -16.17
CA LEU A 132 -4.55 8.77 -15.35
C LEU A 132 -4.11 7.49 -16.06
N MET A 133 -4.53 7.29 -17.32
CA MET A 133 -4.19 6.10 -18.10
C MET A 133 -2.69 6.02 -18.40
N SER A 134 -2.05 7.16 -18.71
CA SER A 134 -0.61 7.24 -18.97
C SER A 134 0.25 6.88 -17.76
N ARG A 135 -0.26 7.09 -16.53
CA ARG A 135 0.41 6.68 -15.29
C ARG A 135 0.27 5.18 -15.01
N LEU A 136 -0.76 4.54 -15.57
CA LEU A 136 -1.11 3.14 -15.32
C LEU A 136 -0.74 2.25 -16.51
N GLN A 137 0.52 2.31 -16.95
CA GLN A 137 0.99 1.67 -18.19
C GLN A 137 0.91 0.13 -18.20
N HIS A 138 0.87 -0.48 -17.01
CA HIS A 138 0.67 -1.92 -16.80
C HIS A 138 -0.81 -2.33 -16.80
N THR A 139 -1.73 -1.37 -16.88
CA THR A 139 -3.18 -1.60 -16.97
C THR A 139 -3.72 -1.12 -18.32
N PHE A 140 -3.23 0.02 -18.80
CA PHE A 140 -3.63 0.64 -20.06
C PHE A 140 -2.41 0.95 -20.92
N LYS A 141 -2.46 0.55 -22.18
CA LYS A 141 -1.39 0.79 -23.15
C LYS A 141 -1.92 1.64 -24.30
N GLN A 142 -1.18 2.69 -24.65
CA GLN A 142 -1.45 3.48 -25.84
C GLN A 142 -0.69 2.87 -27.02
N GLU A 143 -1.42 2.56 -28.08
CA GLU A 143 -0.90 1.99 -29.31
C GLU A 143 -1.30 2.86 -30.50
N LEU A 144 -0.43 2.94 -31.50
CA LEU A 144 -0.78 3.52 -32.79
C LEU A 144 -1.44 2.46 -33.65
N SER A 145 -2.64 2.75 -34.16
CA SER A 145 -3.41 1.85 -35.02
C SER A 145 -3.64 2.51 -36.38
N GLY A 146 -3.62 1.72 -37.46
CA GLY A 146 -3.80 2.20 -38.83
C GLY A 146 -2.49 2.51 -39.57
N VAL A 147 -2.60 3.02 -40.80
CA VAL A 147 -1.47 3.34 -41.69
C VAL A 147 -1.76 4.66 -42.42
N GLY A 148 -0.74 5.51 -42.55
CA GLY A 148 -0.83 6.76 -43.32
C GLY A 148 -1.87 7.73 -42.73
N ALA A 149 -2.85 8.12 -43.55
CA ALA A 149 -3.89 9.07 -43.16
C ALA A 149 -4.87 8.54 -42.09
N SER A 150 -4.91 7.22 -41.86
CA SER A 150 -5.77 6.59 -40.85
C SER A 150 -5.03 6.24 -39.56
N LEU A 151 -3.82 6.77 -39.34
CA LEU A 151 -3.04 6.52 -38.14
C LEU A 151 -3.69 7.23 -36.94
N GLU A 152 -4.10 6.48 -35.92
CA GLU A 152 -4.76 6.99 -34.73
C GLU A 152 -4.17 6.41 -33.44
N LYS A 153 -4.24 7.19 -32.36
CA LYS A 153 -3.86 6.73 -31.01
C LYS A 153 -5.04 6.02 -30.37
N ARG A 154 -4.85 4.75 -30.02
CA ARG A 154 -5.86 3.94 -29.33
C ARG A 154 -5.32 3.39 -28.03
N TRP A 155 -6.14 3.44 -26.99
CA TRP A 155 -5.85 2.82 -25.71
C TRP A 155 -6.43 1.41 -25.66
N LYS A 156 -5.64 0.47 -25.14
CA LYS A 156 -6.02 -0.92 -24.89
C LYS A 156 -5.87 -1.27 -23.41
N PHE A 157 -6.70 -2.19 -22.95
CA PHE A 157 -6.56 -2.78 -21.63
C PHE A 157 -5.62 -3.99 -21.69
N CYS A 158 -4.59 -3.99 -20.84
CA CYS A 158 -3.58 -5.05 -20.73
C CYS A 158 -3.40 -5.55 -19.29
N GLY A 159 -4.33 -5.21 -18.38
CA GLY A 159 -4.20 -5.50 -16.95
C GLY A 159 -4.12 -6.99 -16.59
N PHE A 160 -4.47 -7.89 -17.51
CA PHE A 160 -4.37 -9.35 -17.33
C PHE A 160 -3.15 -9.99 -18.01
N ASP A 161 -2.38 -9.24 -18.80
CA ASP A 161 -1.27 -9.81 -19.58
C ASP A 161 -0.15 -10.37 -18.68
N GLY A 162 0.01 -9.83 -17.48
CA GLY A 162 0.92 -10.31 -16.44
C GLY A 162 0.35 -11.40 -15.53
N LEU A 163 -0.98 -11.61 -15.55
CA LEU A 163 -1.67 -12.66 -14.81
C LEU A 163 -1.65 -13.95 -15.66
N LYS A 164 -0.47 -14.50 -15.88
CA LYS A 164 -0.37 -15.90 -16.32
C LYS A 164 -0.84 -16.76 -15.16
N MET A 165 -2.12 -17.12 -15.14
CA MET A 165 -2.64 -18.17 -14.28
C MET A 165 -1.86 -19.43 -14.64
N THR A 166 -0.93 -19.81 -13.77
CA THR A 166 -0.14 -21.05 -13.87
C THR A 166 -0.91 -22.16 -13.18
#